data_AF-A0A445GN83-F1
#
_entry.id   AF-A0A445GN83-F1
#
_cell.length_a   1.000
_cell.length_b   1.000
_cell.length_c   1.000
_cell.angle_alpha   90.00
_cell.angle_beta   90.00
_cell.angle_gamma   90.00
#
_symmetry.space_group_name_H-M   'P 1'
#
loop_
_entity.id
_entity.type
_entity.pdbx_description
1 polymer ?
#
loop_
_entity_poly.entity_id
_entity_poly.type
_entity_poly.pdbx_seq_one_letter_code
_entity_poly.pdbx_strand_id
1 'polypeptide(L)'
;MENRGSDDDENGNGCPCPVKLCDCLEELVRFTLNSNSHHLNLSSQFFSNLLKDDATHPSSSHSLSQPNDSLEGVPPYPLYKRFSSALLKCMDSETFCRTGANLAMTDEFEDSSMQQKRNEWHRLIVEKGFEIENILKSVSFEFHVQEPFFSQLNDGLKTIEGRCATGKYNRIKSGNLILFNKSVVFEVQGVRRYPTFFAMLEAESLGKVLPGVESSEEGVKVYRRFYTEEKEQANGVLAIVVSKFTPQPYDSLARLFCELSYEGVQSLLGLMHTTGTIPNALPPPISTLLASFNLPCNPNENGLTDGARALAKHACRSSSGYWGSLNGNVVFEIRVANGYGARWTEDGSKFIGFLEPYMQDGHSKRWKH
;
A
#
# COMPACT_ATOMS: atom_id res chain seq x y z
N MET A 1 18.49 14.58 -10.54
CA MET A 1 18.97 15.01 -9.21
C MET A 1 17.96 16.02 -8.69
N GLU A 2 16.88 15.53 -8.08
CA GLU A 2 15.89 16.40 -7.44
C GLU A 2 16.27 16.58 -5.98
N ASN A 3 16.59 17.82 -5.64
CA ASN A 3 16.78 18.31 -4.28
C ASN A 3 15.38 18.40 -3.65
N ARG A 4 14.92 17.34 -2.98
CA ARG A 4 13.73 17.36 -2.12
C ARG A 4 14.13 16.99 -0.71
N GLY A 5 14.42 18.03 0.07
CA GLY A 5 14.79 17.96 1.48
C GLY A 5 14.90 19.38 2.06
N SER A 6 13.95 20.25 1.71
CA SER A 6 13.76 21.50 2.44
C SER A 6 12.95 21.19 3.70
N ASP A 7 13.63 20.77 4.76
CA ASP A 7 13.08 20.69 6.12
C ASP A 7 12.96 22.11 6.74
N ASP A 8 12.35 23.04 6.01
CA ASP A 8 12.11 24.42 6.47
C ASP A 8 10.61 24.63 6.76
N ASP A 9 10.08 23.84 7.69
CA ASP A 9 8.94 24.27 8.52
C ASP A 9 9.50 24.94 9.78
N GLU A 10 10.12 26.11 9.61
CA GLU A 10 10.73 26.89 10.70
C GLU A 10 9.74 27.78 11.48
N ASN A 11 8.43 27.69 11.26
CA ASN A 11 7.45 28.47 12.02
C ASN A 11 6.31 27.62 12.60
N GLY A 12 6.62 26.90 13.68
CA GLY A 12 5.64 26.17 14.47
C GLY A 12 5.90 26.31 15.97
N ASN A 13 5.47 27.42 16.57
CA ASN A 13 5.47 27.61 18.04
C ASN A 13 4.36 26.78 18.74
N GLY A 14 3.79 25.79 18.05
CA GLY A 14 2.76 24.90 18.57
C GLY A 14 3.34 23.67 19.28
N CYS A 15 2.53 23.06 20.13
CA CYS A 15 2.71 21.67 20.55
C CYS A 15 2.73 20.77 19.30
N PRO A 16 3.50 19.67 19.24
CA PRO A 16 3.42 18.74 18.12
C PRO A 16 1.95 18.31 17.93
N CYS A 17 1.40 18.50 16.74
CA CYS A 17 0.09 17.94 16.43
C CYS A 17 0.16 16.42 16.54
N PRO A 18 -0.85 15.74 17.09
CA PRO A 18 -0.87 14.28 17.13
C PRO A 18 -0.73 13.74 15.71
N VAL A 19 0.10 12.71 15.53
CA VAL A 19 0.22 12.02 14.25
C VAL A 19 -1.12 11.38 13.91
N LYS A 20 -1.68 11.72 12.75
CA LYS A 20 -2.95 11.16 12.30
C LYS A 20 -2.72 9.87 11.53
N LEU A 21 -3.55 8.87 11.80
CA LEU A 21 -3.51 7.59 11.10
C LEU A 21 -3.62 7.75 9.58
N CYS A 22 -4.47 8.65 9.10
CA CYS A 22 -4.64 8.91 7.67
C CYS A 22 -3.33 9.36 6.97
N ASP A 23 -2.44 10.03 7.70
CA ASP A 23 -1.22 10.59 7.13
C ASP A 23 -0.08 9.56 7.04
N CYS A 24 -0.20 8.42 7.72
CA CYS A 24 0.82 7.38 7.80
C CYS A 24 0.37 5.99 7.31
N LEU A 25 -0.94 5.73 7.19
CA LEU A 25 -1.47 4.38 6.91
C LEU A 25 -0.90 3.76 5.63
N GLU A 26 -0.74 4.53 4.57
CA GLU A 26 -0.16 4.03 3.30
C GLU A 26 1.28 3.51 3.50
N GLU A 27 2.14 4.30 4.14
CA GLU A 27 3.53 3.92 4.42
C GLU A 27 3.60 2.76 5.43
N LEU A 28 2.70 2.75 6.42
CA LEU A 28 2.61 1.67 7.39
C LEU A 28 2.21 0.34 6.74
N VAL A 29 1.22 0.35 5.83
CA VAL A 29 0.84 -0.80 5.02
C VAL A 29 2.01 -1.25 4.16
N ARG A 30 2.63 -0.33 3.42
CA ARG A 30 3.79 -0.62 2.57
C ARG A 30 4.93 -1.27 3.36
N PHE A 31 5.26 -0.72 4.53
CA PHE A 31 6.28 -1.25 5.41
C PHE A 31 5.92 -2.64 5.92
N THR A 32 4.68 -2.83 6.41
CA THR A 32 4.21 -4.11 6.95
C THR A 32 4.30 -5.24 5.92
N LEU A 33 3.89 -4.95 4.67
CA LEU A 33 3.94 -5.91 3.56
C LEU A 33 5.38 -6.31 3.21
N ASN A 34 6.34 -5.39 3.30
CA ASN A 34 7.75 -5.67 3.02
C ASN A 34 8.43 -6.44 4.17
N SER A 35 8.21 -6.01 5.42
CA SER A 35 8.98 -6.49 6.58
C SER A 35 8.44 -7.79 7.19
N ASN A 36 7.13 -8.04 7.13
CA ASN A 36 6.50 -9.18 7.81
C ASN A 36 6.00 -10.27 6.85
N SER A 37 6.36 -10.24 5.57
CA SER A 37 5.86 -11.18 4.56
C SER A 37 6.03 -12.67 4.91
N HIS A 38 7.01 -13.03 5.75
CA HIS A 38 7.27 -14.40 6.19
C HIS A 38 6.49 -14.86 7.44
N HIS A 39 5.95 -13.93 8.22
CA HIS A 39 5.25 -14.22 9.48
C HIS A 39 3.72 -14.20 9.33
N LEU A 40 3.24 -13.94 8.13
CA LEU A 40 1.82 -13.81 7.82
C LEU A 40 1.31 -15.12 7.18
N ASN A 41 0.06 -15.47 7.43
CA ASN A 41 -0.59 -16.65 6.82
C ASN A 41 -0.86 -16.51 5.31
N LEU A 42 -0.38 -15.42 4.69
CA LEU A 42 -0.53 -15.12 3.26
C LEU A 42 0.81 -15.29 2.56
N SER A 43 0.77 -15.68 1.28
CA SER A 43 1.99 -15.95 0.53
C SER A 43 2.79 -14.66 0.26
N SER A 44 4.12 -14.79 0.25
CA SER A 44 5.01 -13.70 -0.15
C SER A 44 4.70 -13.18 -1.57
N GLN A 45 4.26 -14.07 -2.47
CA GLN A 45 3.83 -13.70 -3.82
C GLN A 45 2.56 -12.83 -3.81
N PHE A 46 1.64 -13.07 -2.89
CA PHE A 46 0.44 -12.24 -2.76
C PHE A 46 0.82 -10.82 -2.33
N PHE A 47 1.72 -10.67 -1.36
CA PHE A 47 2.21 -9.36 -0.94
C PHE A 47 3.04 -8.65 -2.00
N SER A 48 3.92 -9.35 -2.72
CA SER A 48 4.66 -8.74 -3.83
C SER A 48 3.73 -8.25 -4.93
N ASN A 49 2.63 -8.96 -5.19
CA ASN A 49 1.59 -8.53 -6.13
C ASN A 49 0.78 -7.33 -5.63
N LEU A 50 0.56 -7.17 -4.31
CA LEU A 50 -0.06 -5.96 -3.75
C LEU A 50 0.83 -4.72 -3.90
N LEU A 51 2.14 -4.90 -3.81
CA LEU A 51 3.17 -3.85 -3.90
C LEU A 51 3.57 -3.50 -5.34
N LYS A 52 3.24 -4.37 -6.31
CA LYS A 52 3.62 -4.24 -7.72
C LYS A 52 3.11 -2.91 -8.29
N ASP A 53 3.98 -2.18 -8.98
CA ASP A 53 3.58 -1.00 -9.76
C ASP A 53 3.04 -1.39 -11.15
N ASP A 54 2.22 -0.51 -11.74
CA ASP A 54 1.85 -0.62 -13.16
C ASP A 54 2.89 0.13 -14.02
N ALA A 55 3.46 -0.56 -15.01
CA ALA A 55 4.50 -0.04 -15.90
C ALA A 55 4.11 1.22 -16.69
N THR A 56 2.81 1.46 -16.88
CA THR A 56 2.32 2.61 -17.68
C THR A 56 1.85 3.81 -16.85
N HIS A 57 1.76 3.64 -15.53
CA HIS A 57 1.47 4.71 -14.56
C HIS A 57 2.50 4.63 -13.42
N PRO A 58 3.78 5.00 -13.67
CA PRO A 58 4.76 5.07 -12.59
C PRO A 58 4.27 6.06 -11.53
N SER A 59 4.44 5.67 -10.26
CA SER A 59 4.03 6.39 -9.04
C SER A 59 4.58 7.83 -8.86
N SER A 60 5.13 8.46 -9.92
CA SER A 60 5.65 9.82 -9.92
C SER A 60 4.67 10.81 -10.58
N SER A 61 3.67 11.26 -9.84
CA SER A 61 3.22 12.65 -9.88
C SER A 61 2.18 12.85 -8.79
N HIS A 62 2.32 13.95 -8.06
CA HIS A 62 1.28 14.50 -7.21
C HIS A 62 -0.04 14.56 -7.97
N SER A 63 -0.91 13.58 -7.76
CA SER A 63 -2.35 13.74 -7.98
C SER A 63 -3.04 13.49 -6.64
N LEU A 64 -2.76 14.39 -5.70
CA LEU A 64 -3.81 14.86 -4.83
C LEU A 64 -4.96 15.30 -5.75
N SER A 65 -6.14 14.73 -5.56
CA SER A 65 -7.37 15.00 -6.32
C SER A 65 -7.47 14.49 -7.77
N GLN A 66 -7.72 13.20 -7.94
CA GLN A 66 -8.77 12.78 -8.89
C GLN A 66 -10.02 12.50 -8.05
N PRO A 67 -11.05 13.37 -8.08
CA PRO A 67 -12.27 13.20 -7.28
C PRO A 67 -13.13 12.00 -7.73
N ASN A 68 -12.80 11.41 -8.87
CA ASN A 68 -13.51 10.29 -9.48
C ASN A 68 -12.52 9.17 -9.82
N ASP A 69 -11.83 8.63 -8.82
CA ASP A 69 -11.32 7.26 -8.93
C ASP A 69 -12.57 6.37 -9.13
N SER A 70 -12.89 6.05 -10.38
CA SER A 70 -14.01 5.16 -10.66
C SER A 70 -13.77 3.89 -9.86
N LEU A 71 -14.64 3.64 -8.88
CA LEU A 71 -14.52 2.46 -8.04
C LEU A 71 -14.83 1.18 -8.85
N GLU A 72 -15.26 1.33 -10.10
CA GLU A 72 -15.60 0.28 -11.04
C GLU A 72 -14.37 -0.26 -11.78
N GLY A 73 -14.37 -1.56 -12.05
CA GLY A 73 -13.30 -2.22 -12.82
C GLY A 73 -12.11 -2.65 -11.96
N VAL A 74 -10.94 -2.78 -12.59
CA VAL A 74 -9.72 -3.21 -11.89
C VAL A 74 -9.17 -2.05 -11.06
N PRO A 75 -8.88 -2.27 -9.77
CA PRO A 75 -8.15 -1.32 -8.95
C PRO A 75 -6.88 -0.76 -9.61
N PRO A 76 -6.59 0.54 -9.49
CA PRO A 76 -5.30 1.07 -9.88
C PRO A 76 -4.19 0.44 -9.03
N TYR A 77 -3.08 0.14 -9.68
CA TYR A 77 -1.87 -0.36 -9.04
C TYR A 77 -1.00 0.82 -8.58
N PRO A 78 -0.22 0.66 -7.50
CA PRO A 78 -0.11 -0.54 -6.67
C PRO A 78 -1.32 -0.72 -5.72
N LEU A 79 -1.80 -1.97 -5.60
CA LEU A 79 -3.06 -2.29 -4.91
C LEU A 79 -3.08 -1.90 -3.43
N TYR A 80 -1.93 -1.92 -2.76
CA TYR A 80 -1.85 -1.58 -1.34
C TYR A 80 -2.34 -0.15 -1.03
N LYS A 81 -2.29 0.78 -2.01
CA LYS A 81 -2.83 2.14 -1.84
C LYS A 81 -4.36 2.13 -1.75
N ARG A 82 -5.03 1.40 -2.65
CA ARG A 82 -6.49 1.20 -2.59
C ARG A 82 -6.88 0.48 -1.32
N PHE A 83 -6.12 -0.55 -0.92
CA PHE A 83 -6.32 -1.23 0.36
C PHE A 83 -6.22 -0.28 1.55
N SER A 84 -5.20 0.59 1.58
CA SER A 84 -5.03 1.60 2.64
C SER A 84 -6.21 2.56 2.71
N SER A 85 -6.70 3.05 1.56
CA SER A 85 -7.89 3.89 1.49
C SER A 85 -9.16 3.16 1.98
N ALA A 86 -9.33 1.89 1.58
CA ALA A 86 -10.45 1.06 1.99
C ALA A 86 -10.44 0.80 3.50
N LEU A 87 -9.27 0.53 4.08
CA LEU A 87 -9.09 0.36 5.51
C LEU A 87 -9.49 1.62 6.28
N LEU A 88 -8.98 2.79 5.87
CA LEU A 88 -9.31 4.05 6.54
C LEU A 88 -10.83 4.31 6.50
N LYS A 89 -11.45 4.12 5.34
CA LYS A 89 -12.92 4.23 5.20
C LYS A 89 -13.68 3.23 6.06
N CYS A 90 -13.16 2.01 6.23
CA CYS A 90 -13.78 1.00 7.10
C CYS A 90 -13.65 1.36 8.58
N MET A 91 -12.54 1.98 8.99
CA MET A 91 -12.32 2.40 10.39
C MET A 91 -13.28 3.51 10.81
N ASP A 92 -13.62 4.43 9.90
CA ASP A 92 -14.53 5.56 10.16
C ASP A 92 -16.01 5.23 9.94
N SER A 93 -16.33 4.01 9.47
CA SER A 93 -17.69 3.57 9.13
C SER A 93 -18.33 2.78 10.26
N GLU A 94 -19.66 2.67 10.24
CA GLU A 94 -20.43 1.76 11.11
C GLU A 94 -20.45 0.32 10.57
N THR A 95 -20.01 0.10 9.33
CA THR A 95 -20.08 -1.19 8.63
C THR A 95 -18.85 -1.43 7.74
N PHE A 96 -18.66 -2.69 7.32
CA PHE A 96 -17.61 -3.07 6.38
C PHE A 96 -17.77 -2.38 5.02
N CYS A 97 -16.86 -1.47 4.68
CA CYS A 97 -16.89 -0.70 3.43
C CYS A 97 -16.13 -1.43 2.32
N ARG A 98 -16.85 -2.09 1.42
CA ARG A 98 -16.26 -2.59 0.18
C ARG A 98 -15.97 -1.43 -0.78
N THR A 99 -14.75 -1.39 -1.34
CA THR A 99 -14.41 -0.39 -2.34
C THR A 99 -15.23 -0.62 -3.63
N GLY A 100 -16.18 0.29 -3.93
CA GLY A 100 -16.98 0.25 -5.16
C GLY A 100 -18.31 -0.47 -5.11
N ALA A 101 -18.82 -0.79 -3.91
CA ALA A 101 -20.21 -1.20 -3.79
C ALA A 101 -21.13 0.03 -3.94
N ASN A 102 -21.87 0.13 -5.04
CA ASN A 102 -23.12 0.88 -5.04
C ASN A 102 -24.07 0.18 -4.05
N LEU A 103 -24.60 0.92 -3.06
CA LEU A 103 -25.54 0.42 -2.04
C LEU A 103 -26.78 -0.31 -2.61
N ALA A 104 -27.04 -0.21 -3.91
CA ALA A 104 -28.28 -0.64 -4.54
C ALA A 104 -28.36 -2.14 -4.89
N MET A 105 -27.31 -2.95 -4.71
CA MET A 105 -27.28 -4.34 -5.19
C MET A 105 -26.92 -5.40 -4.13
N THR A 106 -26.81 -5.03 -2.85
CA THR A 106 -26.32 -5.95 -1.81
C THR A 106 -27.41 -6.62 -0.95
N ASP A 107 -28.66 -6.15 -0.97
CA ASP A 107 -29.64 -6.61 0.04
C ASP A 107 -30.45 -7.86 -0.32
N GLU A 108 -30.58 -8.26 -1.59
CA GLU A 108 -31.57 -9.31 -1.93
C GLU A 108 -31.01 -10.74 -2.03
N PHE A 109 -29.69 -10.95 -2.03
CA PHE A 109 -29.09 -12.28 -2.20
C PHE A 109 -27.78 -12.53 -1.40
N GLU A 110 -27.46 -11.70 -0.40
CA GLU A 110 -26.26 -11.96 0.41
C GLU A 110 -26.48 -13.13 1.38
N ASP A 111 -25.61 -14.15 1.25
CA ASP A 111 -25.56 -15.30 2.15
C ASP A 111 -25.28 -14.81 3.59
N SER A 112 -26.13 -15.23 4.53
CA SER A 112 -25.99 -15.00 5.97
C SER A 112 -24.57 -15.25 6.51
N SER A 113 -23.86 -16.24 5.93
CA SER A 113 -22.46 -16.54 6.25
C SER A 113 -21.49 -15.42 5.85
N MET A 114 -21.66 -14.84 4.66
CA MET A 114 -20.81 -13.74 4.19
C MET A 114 -21.06 -12.45 4.98
N GLN A 115 -22.30 -12.18 5.34
CA GLN A 115 -22.62 -11.04 6.19
C GLN A 115 -21.98 -11.18 7.57
N GLN A 116 -21.99 -12.40 8.14
CA GLN A 116 -21.28 -12.67 9.39
C GLN A 116 -19.77 -12.41 9.26
N LYS A 117 -19.11 -12.93 8.21
CA LYS A 117 -17.68 -12.68 7.97
C LYS A 117 -17.35 -11.19 7.86
N ARG A 118 -18.18 -10.42 7.14
CA ARG A 118 -17.97 -8.96 7.00
C ARG A 118 -18.07 -8.23 8.33
N ASN A 119 -19.02 -8.61 9.17
CA ASN A 119 -19.14 -8.05 10.52
C ASN A 119 -17.92 -8.38 11.38
N GLU A 120 -17.41 -9.62 11.28
CA GLU A 120 -16.18 -10.04 11.97
C GLU A 120 -14.96 -9.24 11.48
N TRP A 121 -14.79 -9.10 10.17
CA TRP A 121 -13.71 -8.28 9.58
C TRP A 121 -13.82 -6.81 9.96
N HIS A 122 -15.02 -6.23 9.96
CA HIS A 122 -15.22 -4.85 10.36
C HIS A 122 -14.82 -4.62 11.82
N ARG A 123 -15.29 -5.48 12.74
CA ARG A 123 -14.91 -5.42 14.15
C ARG A 123 -13.39 -5.48 14.32
N LEU A 124 -12.74 -6.38 13.60
CA LEU A 124 -11.29 -6.52 13.61
C LEU A 124 -10.57 -5.26 13.08
N ILE A 125 -11.05 -4.67 11.97
CA ILE A 125 -10.48 -3.45 11.40
C ILE A 125 -10.59 -2.29 12.41
N VAL A 126 -11.73 -2.13 13.06
CA VAL A 126 -11.93 -1.09 14.09
C VAL A 126 -11.03 -1.33 15.30
N GLU A 127 -10.95 -2.57 15.79
CA GLU A 127 -10.10 -2.94 16.92
C GLU A 127 -8.61 -2.64 16.63
N LYS A 128 -8.08 -3.14 15.50
CA LYS A 128 -6.68 -2.93 15.13
C LYS A 128 -6.39 -1.49 14.72
N GLY A 129 -7.35 -0.81 14.11
CA GLY A 129 -7.29 0.63 13.85
C GLY A 129 -7.10 1.43 15.14
N PHE A 130 -7.89 1.11 16.18
CA PHE A 130 -7.78 1.74 17.49
C PHE A 130 -6.43 1.45 18.19
N GLU A 131 -5.91 0.22 18.11
CA GLU A 131 -4.58 -0.12 18.61
C GLU A 131 -3.49 0.75 17.96
N ILE A 132 -3.52 0.88 16.63
CA ILE A 132 -2.56 1.71 15.88
C ILE A 132 -2.72 3.18 16.27
N GLU A 133 -3.95 3.69 16.30
CA GLU A 133 -4.22 5.09 16.60
C GLU A 133 -3.74 5.48 18.02
N ASN A 134 -3.90 4.60 19.01
CA ASN A 134 -3.40 4.82 20.36
C ASN A 134 -1.88 4.95 20.41
N ILE A 135 -1.16 4.13 19.64
CA ILE A 135 0.30 4.26 19.52
C ILE A 135 0.64 5.61 18.87
N LEU A 136 0.00 5.97 17.76
CA LEU A 136 0.27 7.22 17.05
C LEU A 136 -0.05 8.48 17.86
N LYS A 137 -1.11 8.46 18.68
CA LYS A 137 -1.45 9.55 19.61
C LYS A 137 -0.34 9.84 20.63
N SER A 138 0.47 8.84 20.96
CA SER A 138 1.60 8.99 21.90
C SER A 138 2.90 9.46 21.23
N VAL A 139 2.95 9.49 19.89
CA VAL A 139 4.12 9.97 19.14
C VAL A 139 4.30 11.47 19.32
N SER A 140 5.51 11.87 19.69
CA SER A 140 5.88 13.27 19.92
C SER A 140 6.55 13.92 18.71
N PHE A 141 7.24 13.14 17.87
CA PHE A 141 7.99 13.63 16.72
C PHE A 141 7.91 12.68 15.53
N GLU A 142 7.93 13.24 14.32
CA GLU A 142 8.04 12.48 13.07
C GLU A 142 9.35 12.82 12.38
N PHE A 143 10.12 11.79 12.05
CA PHE A 143 11.44 11.89 11.43
C PHE A 143 11.45 11.12 10.11
N HIS A 144 12.07 11.71 9.10
CA HIS A 144 12.46 10.98 7.90
C HIS A 144 13.95 10.66 7.94
N VAL A 145 14.29 9.40 7.68
CA VAL A 145 15.66 8.89 7.62
C VAL A 145 15.84 8.14 6.30
N GLN A 146 16.90 8.49 5.57
CA GLN A 146 17.21 7.87 4.28
C GLN A 146 17.86 6.49 4.47
N GLU A 147 17.74 5.64 3.45
CA GLU A 147 18.52 4.41 3.38
C GLU A 147 20.03 4.70 3.19
N PRO A 148 20.93 3.87 3.75
CA PRO A 148 20.68 2.61 4.49
C PRO A 148 20.35 2.81 5.98
N PHE A 149 20.37 4.05 6.49
CA PHE A 149 20.30 4.32 7.92
C PHE A 149 18.94 3.95 8.54
N PHE A 150 17.86 4.01 7.76
CA PHE A 150 16.54 3.57 8.24
C PHE A 150 16.50 2.05 8.46
N SER A 151 16.96 1.26 7.49
CA SER A 151 17.09 -0.20 7.67
C SER A 151 18.00 -0.53 8.86
N GLN A 152 19.13 0.16 9.00
CA GLN A 152 20.05 -0.03 10.12
C GLN A 152 19.43 0.31 11.49
N LEU A 153 18.56 1.33 11.57
CA LEU A 153 17.77 1.61 12.78
C LEU A 153 16.80 0.47 13.06
N ASN A 154 16.08 0.03 12.03
CA ASN A 154 15.08 -1.03 12.14
C ASN A 154 15.69 -2.37 12.58
N ASP A 155 16.90 -2.68 12.11
CA ASP A 155 17.65 -3.91 12.43
C ASP A 155 18.42 -3.81 13.76
N GLY A 156 18.42 -2.63 14.41
CA GLY A 156 19.08 -2.41 15.70
C GLY A 156 20.60 -2.19 15.61
N LEU A 157 21.15 -2.04 14.40
CA LEU A 157 22.56 -1.71 14.18
C LEU A 157 22.85 -0.25 14.55
N LYS A 158 21.99 0.67 14.08
CA LYS A 158 22.03 2.09 14.43
C LYS A 158 21.14 2.31 15.66
N THR A 159 21.68 2.96 16.68
CA THR A 159 20.97 3.25 17.96
C THR A 159 21.08 4.71 18.37
N ILE A 160 21.80 5.52 17.60
CA ILE A 160 21.96 6.96 17.84
C ILE A 160 21.66 7.71 16.55
N GLU A 161 20.72 8.64 16.60
CA GLU A 161 20.37 9.54 15.51
C GLU A 161 20.99 10.92 15.74
N GLY A 162 21.87 11.34 14.82
CA GLY A 162 22.52 12.65 14.87
C GLY A 162 21.74 13.70 14.09
N ARG A 163 21.44 14.85 14.71
CA ARG A 163 20.74 15.98 14.07
C ARG A 163 21.32 17.31 14.53
N CYS A 164 21.31 18.34 13.69
CA CYS A 164 21.58 19.70 14.16
C CYS A 164 20.53 20.11 15.22
N ALA A 165 20.94 20.83 16.27
CA ALA A 165 20.08 21.21 17.38
C ALA A 165 19.18 22.42 17.03
N THR A 166 18.34 22.29 16.01
CA THR A 166 17.49 23.38 15.50
C THR A 166 16.01 23.20 15.84
N GLY A 167 15.28 24.30 15.97
CA GLY A 167 13.81 24.32 16.05
C GLY A 167 13.21 23.30 17.01
N LYS A 168 12.34 22.43 16.49
CA LYS A 168 11.61 21.40 17.26
C LYS A 168 12.53 20.37 17.93
N TYR A 169 13.73 20.12 17.40
CA TYR A 169 14.64 19.11 17.93
C TYR A 169 15.18 19.45 19.32
N ASN A 170 15.22 20.74 19.68
CA ASN A 170 15.62 21.18 21.01
C ASN A 170 14.68 20.75 22.14
N ARG A 171 13.44 20.36 21.80
CA ARG A 171 12.42 19.94 22.77
C ARG A 171 12.43 18.44 23.05
N ILE A 172 13.27 17.67 22.34
CA ILE A 172 13.37 16.22 22.50
C ILE A 172 13.98 15.90 23.86
N LYS A 173 13.34 15.00 24.59
CA LYS A 173 13.79 14.50 25.88
C LYS A 173 13.63 12.98 25.94
N SER A 174 14.30 12.36 26.89
CA SER A 174 14.12 10.95 27.22
C SER A 174 12.63 10.65 27.49
N GLY A 175 12.17 9.50 27.02
CA GLY A 175 10.77 9.06 27.05
C GLY A 175 9.88 9.62 25.94
N ASN A 176 10.37 10.52 25.08
CA ASN A 176 9.62 10.88 23.88
C ASN A 176 9.60 9.74 22.86
N LEU A 177 8.47 9.62 22.16
CA LEU A 177 8.32 8.69 21.05
C LEU A 177 8.52 9.40 19.71
N ILE A 178 9.28 8.76 18.83
CA ILE A 178 9.60 9.24 17.48
C ILE A 178 9.08 8.21 16.48
N LEU A 179 8.27 8.66 15.52
CA LEU A 179 7.86 7.87 14.36
C LEU A 179 8.84 8.11 13.21
N PHE A 180 9.60 7.08 12.85
CA PHE A 180 10.51 7.10 11.71
C PHE A 180 9.81 6.61 10.45
N ASN A 181 9.96 7.36 9.35
CA ASN A 181 9.43 7.04 8.02
C ASN A 181 7.96 6.61 8.06
N LYS A 182 7.17 7.26 8.92
CA LYS A 182 5.72 7.01 9.09
C LYS A 182 5.34 5.55 9.38
N SER A 183 6.28 4.72 9.84
CA SER A 183 6.10 3.27 9.91
C SER A 183 6.59 2.63 11.20
N VAL A 184 7.72 3.08 11.77
CA VAL A 184 8.35 2.44 12.94
C VAL A 184 8.50 3.44 14.09
N VAL A 185 8.06 3.05 15.27
CA VAL A 185 8.12 3.89 16.48
C VAL A 185 9.34 3.56 17.31
N PHE A 186 10.06 4.58 17.77
CA PHE A 186 11.20 4.45 18.66
C PHE A 186 11.00 5.32 19.90
N GLU A 187 11.53 4.88 21.02
CA GLU A 187 11.61 5.66 22.25
C GLU A 187 12.99 6.28 22.41
N VAL A 188 13.02 7.56 22.76
CA VAL A 188 14.26 8.27 23.08
C VAL A 188 14.73 7.83 24.46
N GLN A 189 15.89 7.17 24.50
CA GLN A 189 16.54 6.75 25.73
C GLN A 189 17.33 7.90 26.36
N GLY A 190 17.90 8.78 25.55
CA GLY A 190 18.63 9.95 26.02
C GLY A 190 19.01 10.91 24.90
N VAL A 191 19.34 12.14 25.25
CA VAL A 191 19.78 13.18 24.32
C VAL A 191 21.06 13.81 24.86
N ARG A 192 22.10 13.88 24.03
CA ARG A 192 23.37 14.53 24.36
C ARG A 192 23.69 15.61 23.34
N ARG A 193 24.35 16.69 23.80
CA ARG A 193 24.68 17.87 22.99
C ARG A 193 26.18 17.95 22.75
N TYR A 194 26.56 18.27 21.53
CA TYR A 194 27.94 18.43 21.09
C TYR A 194 28.11 19.70 20.27
N PRO A 195 29.29 20.33 20.28
CA PRO A 195 29.55 21.52 19.49
C PRO A 195 29.58 21.22 17.98
N THR A 196 30.04 20.03 17.59
CA THR A 196 30.20 19.62 16.19
C THR A 196 29.83 18.16 15.97
N PHE A 197 29.54 17.77 14.73
CA PHE A 197 29.35 16.36 14.36
C PHE A 197 30.64 15.56 14.60
N PHE A 198 31.80 16.15 14.35
CA PHE A 198 33.08 15.51 14.64
C PHE A 198 33.21 15.17 16.13
N ALA A 199 32.95 16.15 17.02
CA ALA A 199 32.99 15.93 18.46
C ALA A 199 31.97 14.89 18.93
N MET A 200 30.78 14.86 18.32
CA MET A 200 29.79 13.82 18.57
C MET A 200 30.30 12.44 18.16
N LEU A 201 30.88 12.29 16.96
CA LEU A 201 31.36 11.01 16.43
C LEU A 201 32.57 10.46 17.19
N GLU A 202 33.41 11.33 17.74
CA GLU A 202 34.53 10.94 18.62
C GLU A 202 34.06 10.49 20.01
N ALA A 203 33.02 11.14 20.55
CA ALA A 203 32.51 10.84 21.88
C ALA A 203 31.52 9.67 21.91
N GLU A 204 30.75 9.52 20.83
CA GLU A 204 29.80 8.42 20.63
C GLU A 204 30.47 7.27 19.90
N SER A 205 29.89 6.07 19.98
CA SER A 205 30.36 4.97 19.15
C SER A 205 29.97 5.23 17.69
N LEU A 206 30.95 5.49 16.81
CA LEU A 206 30.74 5.70 15.37
C LEU A 206 29.83 4.63 14.77
N GLY A 207 30.07 3.35 15.08
CA GLY A 207 29.23 2.23 14.61
C GLY A 207 27.78 2.26 15.08
N LYS A 208 27.46 2.94 16.19
CA LYS A 208 26.08 3.14 16.66
C LYS A 208 25.39 4.35 16.01
N VAL A 209 26.16 5.31 15.49
CA VAL A 209 25.67 6.52 14.84
C VAL A 209 25.56 6.31 13.32
N LEU A 210 26.62 5.83 12.69
CA LEU A 210 26.76 5.59 11.26
C LEU A 210 27.39 4.19 11.02
N PRO A 211 26.64 3.09 11.19
CA PRO A 211 27.15 1.75 10.91
C PRO A 211 27.70 1.62 9.49
N GLY A 212 28.92 1.08 9.38
CA GLY A 212 29.62 0.87 8.10
C GLY A 212 30.53 2.01 7.66
N VAL A 213 30.58 3.12 8.40
CA VAL A 213 31.56 4.21 8.16
C VAL A 213 32.84 3.93 8.95
N GLU A 214 34.01 4.14 8.32
CA GLU A 214 35.30 3.73 8.86
C GLU A 214 35.96 4.79 9.77
N SER A 215 35.61 6.07 9.60
CA SER A 215 36.22 7.18 10.36
C SER A 215 35.25 8.34 10.66
N SER A 216 35.58 9.12 11.69
CA SER A 216 34.83 10.31 12.08
C SER A 216 34.82 11.37 10.96
N GLU A 217 35.92 11.52 10.23
CA GLU A 217 36.06 12.43 9.08
C GLU A 217 35.09 12.06 7.95
N GLU A 218 34.98 10.77 7.63
CA GLU A 218 33.98 10.29 6.67
C GLU A 218 32.56 10.47 7.18
N GLY A 219 32.33 10.23 8.48
CA GLY A 219 31.05 10.44 9.11
C GLY A 219 30.57 11.90 9.01
N VAL A 220 31.48 12.87 9.19
CA VAL A 220 31.17 14.29 8.95
C VAL A 220 30.78 14.53 7.49
N LYS A 221 31.46 13.92 6.51
CA LYS A 221 31.09 14.04 5.08
C LYS A 221 29.67 13.51 4.80
N VAL A 222 29.21 12.49 5.53
CA VAL A 222 27.81 12.02 5.46
C VAL A 222 26.86 13.12 5.92
N TYR A 223 27.11 13.73 7.08
CA TYR A 223 26.27 14.82 7.60
C TYR A 223 26.28 16.07 6.74
N ARG A 224 27.39 16.36 6.05
CA ARG A 224 27.51 17.50 5.11
C ARG A 224 26.57 17.42 3.91
N ARG A 225 26.01 16.25 3.62
CA ARG A 225 24.95 16.10 2.61
C ARG A 225 23.61 16.71 3.06
N PHE A 226 23.44 16.92 4.36
CA PHE A 226 22.19 17.38 4.98
C PHE A 226 22.34 18.73 5.69
N TYR A 227 23.52 19.04 6.23
CA TYR A 227 23.76 20.22 7.07
C TYR A 227 25.01 20.98 6.64
N THR A 228 24.88 22.30 6.51
CA THR A 228 26.03 23.18 6.29
C THR A 228 26.83 23.39 7.58
N GLU A 229 28.09 23.81 7.43
CA GLU A 229 28.98 24.08 8.57
C GLU A 229 28.47 25.23 9.42
N GLU A 230 27.89 26.25 8.80
CA GLU A 230 27.36 27.41 9.48
C GLU A 230 26.17 27.02 10.36
N LYS A 231 25.28 26.13 9.86
CA LYS A 231 24.12 25.65 10.62
C LYS A 231 24.55 24.80 11.81
N GLU A 232 25.57 23.96 11.63
CA GLU A 232 26.16 23.20 12.72
C GLU A 232 26.80 24.11 13.77
N GLN A 233 27.64 25.07 13.37
CA GLN A 233 28.34 25.97 14.30
C GLN A 233 27.36 26.86 15.08
N ALA A 234 26.29 27.33 14.43
CA ALA A 234 25.30 28.20 15.05
C ALA A 234 24.44 27.48 16.11
N ASN A 235 24.20 26.17 15.95
CA ASN A 235 23.22 25.44 16.76
C ASN A 235 23.83 24.32 17.61
N GLY A 236 24.98 23.79 17.21
CA GLY A 236 25.51 22.52 17.69
C GLY A 236 24.72 21.31 17.18
N VAL A 237 25.02 20.15 17.76
CA VAL A 237 24.53 18.84 17.33
C VAL A 237 23.92 18.09 18.50
N LEU A 238 22.86 17.32 18.22
CA LEU A 238 22.23 16.38 19.12
C LEU A 238 22.58 14.95 18.72
N ALA A 239 23.02 14.16 19.69
CA ALA A 239 22.99 12.70 19.64
C ALA A 239 21.73 12.21 20.36
N ILE A 240 20.77 11.69 19.60
CA ILE A 240 19.49 11.18 20.10
C ILE A 240 19.61 9.66 20.19
N VAL A 241 19.77 9.13 21.39
CA VAL A 241 19.83 7.68 21.62
C VAL A 241 18.42 7.13 21.58
N VAL A 242 18.19 6.12 20.75
CA VAL A 242 16.87 5.54 20.50
C VAL A 242 16.89 4.02 20.64
N SER A 243 15.75 3.47 21.05
CA SER A 243 15.47 2.04 21.00
C SER A 243 14.09 1.80 20.41
N LYS A 244 13.92 0.67 19.72
CA LYS A 244 12.63 0.31 19.11
C LYS A 244 11.56 0.20 20.21
N PHE A 245 10.44 0.91 20.04
CA PHE A 245 9.34 0.92 21.00
C PHE A 245 8.54 -0.39 20.90
N THR A 246 7.86 -0.78 21.98
CA THR A 246 6.93 -1.92 21.97
C THR A 246 5.68 -1.48 22.75
N PRO A 247 4.47 -1.55 22.17
CA PRO A 247 4.09 -2.20 20.89
C PRO A 247 4.35 -1.37 19.62
N GLN A 248 4.39 -2.01 18.45
CA GLN A 248 4.54 -1.33 17.15
C GLN A 248 3.22 -1.27 16.35
N PRO A 249 3.00 -0.22 15.55
CA PRO A 249 1.79 -0.10 14.73
C PRO A 249 1.73 -1.19 13.64
N TYR A 250 2.88 -1.57 13.07
CA TYR A 250 2.93 -2.62 12.05
C TYR A 250 2.62 -4.02 12.61
N ASP A 251 2.77 -4.27 13.91
CA ASP A 251 2.40 -5.56 14.51
C ASP A 251 0.89 -5.75 14.50
N SER A 252 0.15 -4.68 14.81
CA SER A 252 -1.32 -4.66 14.78
C SER A 252 -1.83 -4.84 13.34
N LEU A 253 -1.16 -4.19 12.38
CA LEU A 253 -1.48 -4.32 10.96
C LEU A 253 -1.12 -5.72 10.41
N ALA A 254 -0.01 -6.31 10.85
CA ALA A 254 0.36 -7.68 10.51
C ALA A 254 -0.71 -8.68 10.97
N ARG A 255 -1.18 -8.55 12.22
CA ARG A 255 -2.28 -9.37 12.75
C ARG A 255 -3.57 -9.17 11.95
N LEU A 256 -3.88 -7.92 11.59
CA LEU A 256 -5.02 -7.60 10.72
C LEU A 256 -4.94 -8.36 9.39
N PHE A 257 -3.79 -8.35 8.71
CA PHE A 257 -3.60 -9.11 7.47
C PHE A 257 -3.77 -10.63 7.67
N CYS A 258 -3.24 -11.19 8.76
CA CYS A 258 -3.40 -12.61 9.07
C CYS A 258 -4.86 -13.02 9.24
N GLU A 259 -5.63 -12.23 9.98
CA GLU A 259 -7.00 -12.55 10.36
C GLU A 259 -8.03 -12.20 9.26
N LEU A 260 -7.77 -11.16 8.46
CA LEU A 260 -8.55 -10.90 7.24
C LEU A 260 -8.42 -12.04 6.24
N SER A 261 -7.30 -12.77 6.25
CA SER A 261 -6.93 -13.77 5.24
C SER A 261 -6.92 -13.20 3.82
N TYR A 262 -6.81 -14.05 2.80
CA TYR A 262 -6.93 -13.59 1.41
C TYR A 262 -8.28 -12.92 1.15
N GLU A 263 -9.36 -13.57 1.63
CA GLU A 263 -10.75 -13.20 1.32
C GLU A 263 -11.10 -11.80 1.83
N GLY A 264 -10.67 -11.43 3.04
CA GLY A 264 -10.93 -10.10 3.61
C GLY A 264 -10.13 -9.01 2.91
N VAL A 265 -8.86 -9.26 2.56
CA VAL A 265 -8.02 -8.32 1.80
C VAL A 265 -8.61 -8.09 0.41
N GLN A 266 -8.98 -9.16 -0.28
CA GLN A 266 -9.61 -9.10 -1.60
C GLN A 266 -10.98 -8.42 -1.55
N SER A 267 -11.77 -8.67 -0.50
CA SER A 267 -13.04 -7.99 -0.26
C SER A 267 -12.86 -6.48 -0.08
N LEU A 268 -11.87 -6.03 0.68
CA LEU A 268 -11.54 -4.60 0.82
C LEU A 268 -11.12 -3.96 -0.51
N LEU A 269 -10.38 -4.69 -1.34
CA LEU A 269 -10.01 -4.25 -2.69
C LEU A 269 -11.20 -4.15 -3.65
N GLY A 270 -12.36 -4.69 -3.28
CA GLY A 270 -13.55 -4.71 -4.13
C GLY A 270 -13.63 -5.94 -5.03
N LEU A 271 -12.94 -7.04 -4.70
CA LEU A 271 -13.03 -8.30 -5.44
C LEU A 271 -14.20 -9.15 -4.91
N MET A 272 -14.83 -9.95 -5.78
CA MET A 272 -15.86 -10.92 -5.39
C MET A 272 -15.30 -12.33 -5.36
N HIS A 273 -15.72 -13.11 -4.37
CA HIS A 273 -15.54 -14.55 -4.34
C HIS A 273 -16.83 -15.23 -4.81
N THR A 274 -16.70 -16.08 -5.80
CA THR A 274 -17.77 -16.94 -6.31
C THR A 274 -17.30 -18.39 -6.36
N THR A 275 -18.21 -19.34 -6.58
CA THR A 275 -17.85 -20.75 -6.73
C THR A 275 -16.82 -20.92 -7.85
N GLY A 276 -15.63 -21.44 -7.49
CA GLY A 276 -14.51 -21.64 -8.42
C GLY A 276 -13.48 -20.50 -8.44
N THR A 277 -13.66 -19.43 -7.65
CA THR A 277 -12.62 -18.40 -7.47
C THR A 277 -11.35 -19.00 -6.86
N ILE A 278 -10.20 -18.67 -7.43
CA ILE A 278 -8.90 -19.00 -6.85
C ILE A 278 -8.69 -18.13 -5.60
N PRO A 279 -8.52 -18.71 -4.40
CA PRO A 279 -8.54 -17.96 -3.15
C PRO A 279 -7.49 -16.87 -3.04
N ASN A 280 -6.31 -17.02 -3.61
CA ASN A 280 -5.18 -16.08 -3.45
C ASN A 280 -4.88 -15.26 -4.72
N ALA A 281 -5.78 -15.25 -5.71
CA ALA A 281 -5.58 -14.51 -6.94
C ALA A 281 -5.81 -13.00 -6.72
N LEU A 282 -4.95 -12.17 -7.31
CA LEU A 282 -5.15 -10.73 -7.47
C LEU A 282 -5.31 -10.43 -8.95
N PRO A 283 -6.03 -9.34 -9.32
CA PRO A 283 -6.17 -8.99 -10.72
C PRO A 283 -4.81 -8.80 -11.41
N PRO A 284 -4.71 -8.90 -12.73
CA PRO A 284 -3.57 -8.35 -13.47
C PRO A 284 -3.65 -6.81 -13.52
N PRO A 285 -2.53 -6.09 -13.64
CA PRO A 285 -2.55 -4.64 -13.86
C PRO A 285 -3.36 -4.25 -15.10
N ILE A 286 -4.00 -3.07 -15.06
CA ILE A 286 -4.85 -2.58 -16.17
C ILE A 286 -4.06 -2.54 -17.47
N SER A 287 -2.80 -2.12 -17.44
CA SER A 287 -1.94 -2.11 -18.63
C SER A 287 -1.75 -3.48 -19.26
N THR A 288 -1.67 -4.54 -18.45
CA THR A 288 -1.54 -5.91 -18.94
C THR A 288 -2.79 -6.34 -19.69
N LEU A 289 -3.96 -6.00 -19.13
CA LEU A 289 -5.25 -6.32 -19.73
C LEU A 289 -5.51 -5.52 -21.01
N LEU A 290 -5.15 -4.23 -21.03
CA LEU A 290 -5.26 -3.38 -22.20
C LEU A 290 -4.28 -3.80 -23.31
N ALA A 291 -3.06 -4.23 -22.95
CA ALA A 291 -2.10 -4.72 -23.91
C ALA A 291 -2.62 -5.99 -24.62
N SER A 292 -3.12 -6.97 -23.85
CA SER A 292 -3.65 -8.21 -24.41
C SER A 292 -4.95 -8.00 -25.19
N PHE A 293 -5.80 -7.06 -24.77
CA PHE A 293 -6.99 -6.65 -25.52
C PHE A 293 -6.65 -6.06 -26.90
N ASN A 294 -5.54 -5.32 -26.98
CA ASN A 294 -5.07 -4.65 -28.19
C ASN A 294 -4.11 -5.50 -29.05
N LEU A 295 -3.86 -6.77 -28.69
CA LEU A 295 -3.06 -7.66 -29.54
C LEU A 295 -3.76 -7.90 -30.89
N PRO A 296 -3.00 -7.98 -31.99
CA PRO A 296 -3.57 -8.29 -33.31
C PRO A 296 -4.14 -9.72 -33.32
N CYS A 297 -5.33 -9.89 -33.89
CA CYS A 297 -5.95 -11.21 -34.11
C CYS A 297 -5.02 -12.20 -34.79
N ASN A 298 -4.39 -11.69 -35.85
CA ASN A 298 -3.54 -12.41 -36.77
C ASN A 298 -2.26 -11.58 -36.87
N PRO A 299 -1.09 -12.11 -36.44
CA PRO A 299 0.16 -11.35 -36.42
C PRO A 299 0.62 -10.88 -37.82
N ASN A 300 0.14 -11.56 -38.87
CA ASN A 300 0.61 -11.40 -40.24
C ASN A 300 -0.34 -10.55 -41.11
N GLU A 301 -1.38 -9.97 -40.54
CA GLU A 301 -2.38 -9.16 -41.26
C GLU A 301 -2.59 -7.82 -40.55
N ASN A 302 -2.78 -6.72 -41.30
CA ASN A 302 -3.27 -5.45 -40.75
C ASN A 302 -4.76 -5.59 -40.37
N GLY A 303 -5.03 -6.41 -39.36
CA GLY A 303 -6.36 -6.84 -38.94
C GLY A 303 -6.83 -6.21 -37.62
N LEU A 304 -8.07 -6.53 -37.25
CA LEU A 304 -8.65 -6.13 -35.97
C LEU A 304 -7.86 -6.69 -34.78
N THR A 305 -7.83 -5.94 -33.67
CA THR A 305 -7.35 -6.46 -32.39
C THR A 305 -8.26 -7.57 -31.86
N ASP A 306 -7.79 -8.33 -30.88
CA ASP A 306 -8.59 -9.34 -30.16
C ASP A 306 -9.88 -8.74 -29.58
N GLY A 307 -9.77 -7.58 -28.95
CA GLY A 307 -10.92 -6.81 -28.46
C GLY A 307 -11.88 -6.37 -29.56
N ALA A 308 -11.35 -5.74 -30.63
CA ALA A 308 -12.17 -5.23 -31.72
C ALA A 308 -12.86 -6.35 -32.51
N ARG A 309 -12.17 -7.49 -32.70
CA ARG A 309 -12.76 -8.68 -33.34
C ARG A 309 -13.86 -9.28 -32.47
N ALA A 310 -13.65 -9.39 -31.17
CA ALA A 310 -14.70 -9.89 -30.27
C ALA A 310 -15.95 -9.02 -30.40
N LEU A 311 -15.80 -7.69 -30.32
CA LEU A 311 -16.91 -6.75 -30.50
C LEU A 311 -17.62 -6.93 -31.85
N ALA A 312 -16.88 -7.12 -32.95
CA ALA A 312 -17.43 -7.34 -34.29
C ALA A 312 -18.14 -8.70 -34.46
N LYS A 313 -17.66 -9.77 -33.82
CA LYS A 313 -18.26 -11.13 -33.89
C LYS A 313 -19.64 -11.22 -33.27
N HIS A 314 -20.06 -10.23 -32.48
CA HIS A 314 -21.38 -10.19 -31.88
C HIS A 314 -22.48 -9.64 -32.81
N ALA A 315 -22.17 -9.33 -34.07
CA ALA A 315 -23.17 -8.95 -35.08
C ALA A 315 -23.93 -10.15 -35.71
N CYS A 316 -23.34 -11.36 -35.78
CA CYS A 316 -23.98 -12.54 -36.36
C CYS A 316 -23.49 -13.83 -35.66
N ARG A 317 -24.31 -14.46 -34.82
CA ARG A 317 -24.08 -15.85 -34.37
C ARG A 317 -24.80 -16.82 -35.31
N SER A 318 -24.06 -17.80 -35.84
CA SER A 318 -24.59 -18.90 -36.64
C SER A 318 -25.64 -19.71 -35.86
N SER A 319 -26.68 -20.18 -36.54
CA SER A 319 -27.73 -21.07 -36.02
C SER A 319 -27.24 -22.50 -35.75
N SER A 320 -26.04 -22.86 -36.19
CA SER A 320 -25.44 -24.18 -35.93
C SER A 320 -24.87 -24.23 -34.52
N GLY A 321 -25.69 -24.64 -33.55
CA GLY A 321 -25.34 -24.79 -32.13
C GLY A 321 -24.26 -25.83 -31.87
N TYR A 322 -23.01 -25.54 -32.23
CA TYR A 322 -21.85 -26.36 -31.92
C TYR A 322 -21.17 -25.82 -30.67
N TRP A 323 -21.57 -26.30 -29.50
CA TRP A 323 -20.80 -26.15 -28.28
C TRP A 323 -19.86 -27.35 -28.17
N GLY A 324 -18.55 -27.09 -28.22
CA GLY A 324 -17.55 -28.11 -27.89
C GLY A 324 -17.61 -28.49 -26.40
N SER A 325 -16.85 -29.52 -26.01
CA SER A 325 -16.72 -29.92 -24.61
C SER A 325 -16.26 -28.75 -23.72
N LEU A 326 -16.88 -28.63 -22.54
CA LEU A 326 -16.51 -27.68 -21.50
C LEU A 326 -15.14 -28.02 -20.93
N ASN A 327 -14.07 -27.49 -21.54
CA ASN A 327 -12.75 -27.41 -20.91
C ASN A 327 -12.59 -26.00 -20.33
N GLY A 328 -12.83 -25.87 -19.03
CA GLY A 328 -12.63 -24.61 -18.31
C GLY A 328 -11.18 -24.48 -17.86
N ASN A 329 -10.40 -23.65 -18.56
CA ASN A 329 -9.18 -23.10 -17.97
C ASN A 329 -9.58 -21.98 -16.98
N VAL A 330 -8.71 -21.71 -16.01
CA VAL A 330 -8.88 -20.57 -15.10
C VAL A 330 -8.95 -19.27 -15.90
N VAL A 331 -9.91 -18.42 -15.56
CA VAL A 331 -10.11 -17.11 -16.18
C VAL A 331 -10.20 -16.01 -15.14
N PHE A 332 -9.70 -14.83 -15.50
CA PHE A 332 -9.92 -13.60 -14.74
C PHE A 332 -11.10 -12.84 -15.37
N GLU A 333 -12.12 -12.51 -14.56
CA GLU A 333 -13.33 -11.80 -15.00
C GLU A 333 -13.45 -10.43 -14.31
N ILE A 334 -13.80 -9.40 -15.08
CA ILE A 334 -14.22 -8.09 -14.55
C ILE A 334 -15.65 -7.85 -15.00
N ARG A 335 -16.49 -7.40 -14.08
CA ARG A 335 -17.89 -7.06 -14.37
C ARG A 335 -18.24 -5.69 -13.82
N VAL A 336 -19.12 -4.99 -14.53
CA VAL A 336 -19.82 -3.80 -14.02
C VAL A 336 -21.11 -4.22 -13.31
N ALA A 337 -21.75 -3.30 -12.60
CA ALA A 337 -22.95 -3.58 -11.78
C ALA A 337 -24.09 -4.26 -12.56
N ASN A 338 -24.24 -3.95 -13.85
CA ASN A 338 -25.27 -4.53 -14.70
C ASN A 338 -24.95 -5.98 -15.15
N GLY A 339 -23.82 -6.55 -14.73
CA GLY A 339 -23.42 -7.93 -15.02
C GLY A 339 -22.62 -8.11 -16.31
N TYR A 340 -22.57 -7.11 -17.18
CA TYR A 340 -21.68 -7.07 -18.35
C TYR A 340 -20.22 -7.03 -17.91
N GLY A 341 -19.32 -7.52 -18.76
CA GLY A 341 -17.92 -7.57 -18.40
C GLY A 341 -17.00 -8.06 -19.50
N ALA A 342 -15.79 -8.45 -19.08
CA ALA A 342 -14.77 -8.99 -19.94
C ALA A 342 -13.94 -10.04 -19.18
N ARG A 343 -13.36 -10.98 -19.92
CA ARG A 343 -12.52 -12.04 -19.35
C ARG A 343 -11.22 -12.25 -20.10
N TRP A 344 -10.21 -12.64 -19.33
CA TRP A 344 -8.85 -12.95 -19.76
C TRP A 344 -8.41 -14.30 -19.20
N THR A 345 -7.27 -14.81 -19.67
CA THR A 345 -6.50 -15.81 -18.91
C THR A 345 -6.15 -15.28 -17.52
N GLU A 346 -5.88 -16.17 -16.57
CA GLU A 346 -5.56 -15.83 -15.17
C GLU A 346 -4.48 -14.73 -15.04
N ASP A 347 -3.45 -14.78 -15.87
CA ASP A 347 -2.33 -13.85 -15.89
C ASP A 347 -2.60 -12.55 -16.69
N GLY A 348 -3.78 -12.42 -17.30
CA GLY A 348 -4.14 -11.29 -18.15
C GLY A 348 -3.48 -11.27 -19.53
N SER A 349 -2.66 -12.28 -19.87
CA SER A 349 -1.84 -12.29 -21.10
C SER A 349 -2.66 -12.46 -22.38
N LYS A 350 -3.88 -13.01 -22.27
CA LYS A 350 -4.77 -13.23 -23.41
C LYS A 350 -6.19 -12.81 -23.11
N PHE A 351 -6.72 -11.90 -23.93
CA PHE A 351 -8.14 -11.57 -23.93
C PHE A 351 -8.96 -12.75 -24.48
N ILE A 352 -10.01 -13.14 -23.75
CA ILE A 352 -10.86 -14.27 -24.12
C ILE A 352 -12.18 -13.79 -24.73
N GLY A 353 -12.78 -12.72 -24.20
CA GLY A 353 -14.02 -12.14 -24.75
C GLY A 353 -14.85 -11.37 -23.74
N PHE A 354 -15.96 -10.80 -24.22
CA PHE A 354 -16.93 -10.10 -23.39
C PHE A 354 -17.84 -11.07 -22.62
N LEU A 355 -18.34 -10.58 -21.50
CA LEU A 355 -19.24 -11.27 -20.59
C LEU A 355 -20.58 -10.56 -20.58
N GLU A 356 -21.63 -11.37 -20.44
CA GLU A 356 -23.01 -10.92 -20.37
C GLU A 356 -23.54 -11.08 -18.94
N PRO A 357 -24.63 -10.37 -18.59
CA PRO A 357 -25.30 -10.54 -17.30
C PRO A 357 -25.76 -11.98 -17.09
N TYR A 358 -25.75 -12.44 -15.84
CA TYR A 358 -26.33 -13.73 -15.49
C TYR A 358 -27.85 -13.66 -15.70
N MET A 359 -28.36 -14.42 -16.66
CA MET A 359 -29.80 -14.51 -16.94
C MET A 359 -30.21 -15.97 -17.13
N GLN A 360 -31.29 -16.38 -16.46
CA GLN A 360 -31.98 -17.63 -16.76
C GLN A 360 -32.43 -17.62 -18.22
N ASP A 361 -32.08 -18.67 -18.97
CA ASP A 361 -32.35 -18.82 -20.41
C ASP A 361 -31.82 -17.67 -21.29
N GLY A 362 -30.72 -17.01 -20.88
CA GLY A 362 -30.09 -15.94 -21.66
C GLY A 362 -29.78 -16.34 -23.10
N HIS A 363 -29.44 -17.62 -23.31
CA HIS A 363 -29.18 -18.21 -24.63
C HIS A 363 -30.36 -18.08 -25.60
N SER A 364 -31.60 -18.11 -25.10
CA SER A 364 -32.82 -18.04 -25.88
C SER A 364 -33.22 -16.60 -26.25
N LYS A 365 -32.70 -15.58 -25.56
CA LYS A 365 -33.12 -14.17 -25.71
C LYS A 365 -32.35 -13.37 -26.77
N ARG A 366 -31.49 -14.01 -27.58
CA ARG A 366 -30.64 -13.35 -28.60
C ARG A 366 -29.99 -12.07 -28.06
N TRP A 367 -29.04 -12.29 -27.16
CA TRP A 367 -28.19 -11.33 -26.44
C TRP A 367 -27.83 -10.05 -27.22
N LYS A 368 -27.86 -8.91 -26.52
CA LYS A 368 -27.26 -7.63 -26.93
C LYS A 368 -26.25 -7.23 -25.84
N HIS A 369 -24.97 -7.18 -26.21
CA HIS A 369 -23.89 -6.65 -25.39
C HIS A 369 -23.95 -5.12 -25.34
#